data_AF-A0A2X4UZM6-F1
#
_entry.id   AF-A0A2X4UZM6-F1
#
_cell.length_a   1.000
_cell.length_b   1.000
_cell.length_c   1.000
_cell.angle_alpha   90.00
_cell.angle_beta   90.00
_cell.angle_gamma   90.00
#
_symmetry.space_group_name_H-M   'P 1'
#
loop_
_entity.id
_entity.type
_entity.pdbx_description
1 polymer ?
#
loop_
_entity_poly.entity_id
_entity_poly.type
_entity_poly.pdbx_seq_one_letter_code
_entity_poly.pdbx_strand_id
1 'polypeptide(L)' 'MEIADFLSRAAELRPDAKVTIVLAPEGRTLSVEWCSENNGEPVCFQRRLLIKELLFDEAIEAFFSSCNIGMKNGIAR' A
#
# COMPACT_ATOMS: atom_id res chain seq x y z
N MET A 1 2.32 -7.54 -9.10
CA MET A 1 2.69 -7.85 -7.69
C MET A 1 1.42 -8.26 -6.95
N GLU A 2 1.45 -9.44 -6.34
CA GLU A 2 0.32 -9.94 -5.54
C GLU A 2 0.26 -9.29 -4.14
N ILE A 3 -0.88 -9.42 -3.46
CA ILE A 3 -1.06 -8.90 -2.10
C ILE A 3 -0.06 -9.55 -1.12
N ALA A 4 0.21 -10.85 -1.26
CA ALA A 4 1.14 -11.57 -0.40
C ALA A 4 2.58 -11.03 -0.54
N ASP A 5 3.02 -10.77 -1.77
CA ASP A 5 4.32 -10.15 -2.04
C ASP A 5 4.39 -8.73 -1.48
N PHE A 6 3.30 -7.96 -1.64
CA PHE A 6 3.21 -6.60 -1.10
C PHE A 6 3.34 -6.59 0.43
N LEU A 7 2.64 -7.49 1.12
CA LEU A 7 2.72 -7.61 2.59
C LEU A 7 4.10 -8.05 3.05
N SER A 8 4.70 -9.04 2.36
CA SER A 8 6.07 -9.50 2.65
C SER A 8 7.05 -8.34 2.51
N ARG A 9 6.92 -7.55 1.44
CA ARG A 9 7.79 -6.40 1.21
C ARG A 9 7.59 -5.28 2.22
N ALA A 10 6.35 -5.01 2.64
CA ALA A 10 6.06 -4.04 3.69
C ALA A 10 6.76 -4.42 5.01
N ALA A 11 6.73 -5.71 5.37
CA ALA A 11 7.39 -6.23 6.57
C ALA A 11 8.93 -6.21 6.46
N GLU A 12 9.50 -6.54 5.29
CA GLU A 12 10.94 -6.43 5.04
C GLU A 12 11.45 -4.99 5.19
N LEU A 13 10.65 -4.02 4.74
CA LEU A 13 10.99 -2.61 4.81
C LEU A 13 10.91 -2.08 6.24
N ARG A 14 9.82 -2.41 6.95
CA ARG A 14 9.58 -2.02 8.35
C ARG A 14 8.76 -3.10 9.05
N PRO A 15 9.37 -3.94 9.92
CA PRO A 15 8.67 -5.03 10.60
C PRO A 15 7.56 -4.56 11.55
N ASP A 16 7.65 -3.32 12.04
CA ASP A 16 6.68 -2.67 12.92
C ASP A 16 5.53 -2.01 12.17
N ALA A 17 5.57 -1.99 10.83
CA ALA A 17 4.57 -1.28 10.06
C ALA A 17 3.20 -1.96 10.10
N LYS A 18 2.17 -1.16 10.33
CA LYS A 18 0.77 -1.54 10.17
C LYS A 18 0.35 -1.30 8.73
N VAL A 19 -0.17 -2.35 8.09
CA VAL A 19 -0.78 -2.27 6.76
C VAL A 19 -2.30 -2.37 6.88
N THR A 20 -3.01 -1.38 6.37
CA THR A 20 -4.48 -1.38 6.28
C THR A 20 -4.88 -1.39 4.82
N ILE A 21 -5.60 -2.44 4.39
CA ILE A 21 -6.18 -2.55 3.05
C ILE A 21 -7.70 -2.42 3.18
N VAL A 22 -8.29 -1.43 2.51
CA VAL A 22 -9.73 -1.18 2.56
C VAL A 22 -10.33 -1.32 1.16
N LEU A 23 -11.24 -2.28 1.02
CA LEU A 23 -12.12 -2.40 -0.13
C LEU A 23 -13.47 -1.80 0.23
N ALA A 24 -13.89 -0.75 -0.49
CA ALA A 24 -15.19 -0.13 -0.35
C ALA A 24 -15.99 -0.38 -1.64
N PRO A 25 -16.86 -1.41 -1.69
CA PRO A 25 -17.59 -1.79 -2.89
C PRO A 25 -18.57 -0.71 -3.37
N GLU A 26 -19.24 -0.04 -2.45
CA GLU A 26 -20.21 1.04 -2.76
C GLU A 26 -19.53 2.22 -3.45
N GLY A 27 -18.38 2.62 -2.93
CA GLY A 27 -17.56 3.67 -3.54
C GLY A 27 -16.72 3.20 -4.72
N ARG A 28 -16.73 1.89 -5.01
CA ARG A 28 -15.81 1.25 -5.95
C ARG A 28 -14.38 1.72 -5.71
N THR A 29 -13.85 1.58 -4.49
CA THR A 29 -12.45 1.95 -4.20
C THR A 29 -11.67 0.86 -3.49
N LEU A 30 -10.38 0.80 -3.78
CA LEU A 30 -9.36 0.10 -3.03
C LEU A 30 -8.41 1.16 -2.45
N SER A 31 -8.19 1.13 -1.14
CA SER A 31 -7.22 1.99 -0.47
C SER A 31 -6.22 1.15 0.30
N VAL A 32 -4.96 1.59 0.30
CA VAL A 32 -3.89 1.00 1.09
C VAL A 32 -3.25 2.10 1.92
N GLU A 33 -3.08 1.81 3.19
CA GLU A 33 -2.32 2.62 4.13
C GLU A 33 -1.22 1.75 4.73
N TRP A 34 -0.02 2.29 4.79
CA TRP A 34 1.15 1.69 5.44
C TRP A 34 1.70 2.72 6.41
N CYS A 35 1.72 2.41 7.70
CA CYS A 35 2.18 3.32 8.74
C CYS A 35 3.20 2.63 9.62
N SER A 36 4.27 3.33 9.98
CA SER A 36 5.32 2.87 10.90
C SER A 36 5.81 4.02 11.77
N GLU A 37 6.61 3.74 12.81
CA GLU A 37 7.16 4.78 13.70
C GLU A 37 8.65 4.99 13.43
N ASN A 38 9.05 6.10 12.82
CA ASN A 38 10.46 6.44 12.60
C ASN A 38 10.94 7.39 13.69
N ASN A 39 11.82 6.95 14.59
CA ASN A 39 12.38 7.76 15.67
C ASN A 39 11.34 8.46 16.57
N GLY A 40 10.22 7.81 16.87
CA GLY A 40 9.12 8.39 17.65
C GLY A 40 8.11 9.20 16.85
N GLU A 41 8.33 9.39 15.54
CA GLU A 41 7.39 10.08 14.66
C GLU A 41 6.67 9.10 13.71
N PRO A 42 5.34 9.23 13.53
CA PRO A 42 4.61 8.38 12.61
C PRO A 42 4.92 8.73 11.16
N VAL A 43 5.39 7.75 10.39
CA VAL A 43 5.56 7.84 8.94
C VAL A 43 4.49 6.99 8.27
N CYS A 44 3.58 7.65 7.58
CA CYS A 44 2.47 7.01 6.88
C CYS A 44 2.52 7.27 5.37
N PHE A 45 2.26 6.22 4.61
CA PHE A 45 2.01 6.24 3.18
C PHE A 45 0.57 5.81 2.93
N GLN A 46 -0.15 6.53 2.06
CA GLN A 46 -1.50 6.17 1.65
C GLN A 46 -1.66 6.26 0.14
N ARG A 47 -2.37 5.29 -0.44
CA ARG A 47 -2.73 5.24 -1.86
C ARG A 47 -4.17 4.76 -2.03
N ARG A 48 -4.87 5.28 -3.03
CA ARG A 48 -6.24 4.87 -3.40
C ARG A 48 -6.35 4.66 -4.90
N LEU A 49 -7.17 3.69 -5.30
CA LEU A 49 -7.56 3.39 -6.68
C LEU A 49 -9.08 3.20 -6.77
N LEU A 50 -9.66 3.51 -7.93
CA LEU A 50 -11.07 3.20 -8.19
C LEU A 50 -11.20 1.79 -8.81
N ILE A 51 -12.11 0.96 -8.28
CA ILE A 51 -12.40 -0.42 -8.74
C ILE A 51 -12.85 -0.47 -10.20
N LYS A 52 -13.42 0.62 -10.76
CA LYS A 52 -13.68 0.68 -12.21
C LYS A 52 -12.41 0.53 -13.06
N GLU A 53 -11.25 0.79 -12.46
CA GLU A 53 -9.92 0.61 -13.05
C GLU A 53 -9.37 -0.81 -12.76
N LEU A 54 -9.90 -1.54 -11.76
CA LEU A 54 -9.50 -2.91 -11.37
C LEU A 54 -10.13 -4.03 -12.22
N LEU A 55 -10.92 -3.71 -13.26
CA LEU A 55 -11.50 -4.74 -14.15
C LEU A 55 -10.43 -5.50 -14.97
N PHE A 56 -9.16 -5.10 -14.84
CA PHE A 56 -8.01 -5.73 -15.46
C PHE A 56 -7.03 -6.10 -14.34
N ASP A 57 -6.65 -7.38 -14.23
CA ASP A 57 -5.70 -7.87 -13.22
C ASP A 57 -4.40 -7.04 -13.21
N GLU A 58 -3.98 -6.56 -14.38
CA GLU A 58 -2.85 -5.66 -14.62
C GLU A 58 -2.93 -4.34 -13.82
N ALA A 59 -4.12 -3.79 -13.60
CA ALA A 59 -4.30 -2.55 -12.85
C ALA A 59 -4.12 -2.75 -11.34
N ILE A 60 -4.50 -3.93 -10.83
CA ILE A 60 -4.27 -4.31 -9.43
C ILE A 60 -2.77 -4.41 -9.18
N GLU A 61 -2.07 -5.09 -10.08
CA GLU A 61 -0.63 -5.26 -10.01
C GLU A 61 0.13 -3.93 -10.10
N ALA A 62 -0.26 -3.07 -11.04
CA ALA A 62 0.32 -1.74 -11.20
C ALA A 62 0.11 -0.88 -9.94
N PHE A 63 -1.07 -1.00 -9.30
CA PHE A 63 -1.38 -0.30 -8.06
C PHE A 63 -0.49 -0.73 -6.90
N PHE A 64 -0.33 -2.03 -6.64
CA PHE A 64 0.55 -2.51 -5.57
C PHE A 64 2.03 -2.19 -5.86
N SER A 65 2.45 -2.26 -7.12
CA SER A 65 3.79 -1.81 -7.54
C SER A 65 4.03 -0.34 -7.21
N SER A 66 3.04 0.53 -7.48
CA SER A 66 3.09 1.94 -7.13
C SER A 66 3.20 2.18 -5.61
N CYS A 67 2.49 1.37 -4.82
CA CYS A 67 2.57 1.44 -3.36
C CYS A 67 3.98 1.11 -2.84
N ASN A 68 4.65 0.10 -3.41
CA ASN A 68 6.04 -0.24 -3.08
C ASN A 68 7.02 0.92 -3.31
N ILE A 69 6.84 1.68 -4.39
CA ILE A 69 7.67 2.86 -4.66
C ILE A 69 7.44 3.93 -3.58
N GLY A 70 6.17 4.19 -3.24
CA GLY A 70 5.81 5.14 -2.19
C GLY A 70 6.38 4.79 -0.82
N MET A 71 6.30 3.52 -0.42
CA MET A 71 6.89 3.03 0.84
C MET A 71 8.40 3.25 0.89
N LYS A 72 9.13 2.88 -0.17
CA LYS A 72 10.59 3.09 -0.26
C LYS A 72 10.98 4.56 -0.08
N ASN A 73 10.21 5.47 -0.69
CA ASN A 73 10.46 6.91 -0.59
C ASN A 73 10.12 7.45 0.81
N GLY A 74 9.13 6.89 1.49
CA GLY A 74 8.76 7.28 2.86
C GLY A 74 9.83 6.93 3.90
N ILE A 75 10.60 5.85 3.67
CA ILE A 75 11.69 5.42 4.56
C ILE A 75 12.95 6.28 4.39
N ALA A 76 13.15 6.86 3.21
CA ALA A 76 14.33 7.68 2.91
C ALA A 76 14.25 9.11 3.46
N ARG A 77 13.12 9.49 4.07
CA ARG A 77 12.90 10.77 4.75
C ARG A 77 13.01 10.59 6.27
#